data_AF-A0A926QGU0-F1
#
_entry.id   AF-A0A926QGU0-F1
#
_cell.length_a   1.000
_cell.length_b   1.000
_cell.length_c   1.000
_cell.angle_alpha   90.00
_cell.angle_beta   90.00
_cell.angle_gamma   90.00
#
_symmetry.space_group_name_H-M   'P 1'
#
loop_
_entity.id
_entity.type
_entity.pdbx_description
1 polymer ?
#
loop_
_entity_poly.entity_id
_entity_poly.type
_entity_poly.pdbx_seq_one_letter_code
_entity_poly.pdbx_strand_id
1 'polypeptide(L)'
;MRTEANNNLQIDHRRAPATRLLDRIDDGKWVVLIFEAINGHTPGAPWNDQDLAAVLDALDLQTPSMRKLRRPMRSVSGFGDEAISSWRQLICRPAED
;
A
#
# COMPACT_ATOMS: atom_id res chain seq x y z
N MET A 1 -13.16 4.64 6.74
CA MET A 1 -13.63 4.18 5.41
C MET A 1 -14.06 5.28 4.45
N ARG A 2 -14.90 6.26 4.82
CA ARG A 2 -15.24 7.39 3.90
C ARG A 2 -13.99 8.16 3.41
N THR A 3 -13.03 8.40 4.31
CA THR A 3 -11.74 9.00 3.97
C THR A 3 -10.97 8.18 2.94
N GLU A 4 -10.91 6.85 3.11
CA GLU A 4 -10.23 5.95 2.17
C GLU A 4 -10.89 5.94 0.80
N ALA A 5 -12.23 5.96 0.75
CA ALA A 5 -12.95 6.05 -0.51
C ALA A 5 -12.58 7.34 -1.27
N ASN A 6 -12.53 8.46 -0.57
CA ASN A 6 -12.17 9.75 -1.16
C ASN A 6 -10.68 9.80 -1.57
N ASN A 7 -9.79 9.12 -0.85
CA ASN A 7 -8.38 9.03 -1.22
C ASN A 7 -8.22 8.24 -2.52
N ASN A 8 -8.88 7.09 -2.65
CA ASN A 8 -8.77 6.23 -3.83
C ASN A 8 -9.34 6.89 -5.09
N LEU A 9 -10.37 7.73 -4.98
CA LEU A 9 -10.88 8.53 -6.10
C LEU A 9 -9.87 9.56 -6.64
N GLN A 10 -8.83 9.90 -5.88
CA GLN A 10 -7.82 10.89 -6.28
C GLN A 10 -6.57 10.27 -6.91
N ILE A 11 -6.49 8.94 -6.96
CA ILE A 11 -5.34 8.24 -7.53
C ILE A 11 -5.39 8.32 -9.06
N ASP A 12 -4.33 8.84 -9.66
CA ASP A 12 -4.13 8.75 -11.11
C ASP A 12 -3.56 7.37 -11.45
N HIS A 13 -4.44 6.44 -11.82
CA HIS A 13 -4.09 5.05 -12.16
C HIS A 13 -3.20 4.92 -13.40
N ARG A 14 -2.95 6.01 -14.16
CA ARG A 14 -1.94 6.00 -15.23
C ARG A 14 -0.51 6.17 -14.70
N ARG A 15 -0.36 6.62 -13.46
CA ARG A 15 0.93 6.97 -12.84
C ARG A 15 1.16 6.26 -11.49
N ALA A 16 0.32 5.30 -11.16
CA ALA A 16 0.45 4.50 -9.95
C ALA A 16 -0.10 3.09 -10.19
N PRO A 17 0.66 2.02 -9.91
CA PRO A 17 0.14 0.65 -9.94
C PRO A 17 -0.71 0.41 -8.69
N ALA A 18 -1.92 0.97 -8.69
CA ALA A 18 -2.88 0.88 -7.61
C ALA A 18 -4.24 0.49 -8.16
N THR A 19 -4.98 -0.33 -7.40
CA THR A 19 -6.29 -0.82 -7.83
C THR A 19 -7.28 0.32 -8.00
N ARG A 20 -7.97 0.33 -9.13
CA ARG A 20 -9.06 1.28 -9.40
C ARG A 20 -10.26 1.01 -8.49
N LEU A 21 -10.73 2.05 -7.82
CA LEU A 21 -12.04 2.03 -7.17
C LEU A 21 -13.11 2.05 -8.26
N LEU A 22 -13.87 0.97 -8.38
CA LEU A 22 -14.95 0.82 -9.34
C LEU A 22 -16.23 1.48 -8.84
N ASP A 23 -16.53 1.32 -7.55
CA ASP A 23 -17.74 1.86 -6.93
C ASP A 23 -17.59 1.98 -5.40
N ARG A 24 -18.45 2.79 -4.79
CA ARG A 24 -18.57 2.97 -3.35
C ARG A 24 -20.04 3.08 -2.97
N ILE A 25 -20.44 2.25 -2.02
CA ILE A 25 -21.77 2.31 -1.41
C ILE A 25 -21.64 2.87 0.01
N ASP A 26 -22.47 3.84 0.35
CA ASP A 26 -22.54 4.46 1.68
C ASP A 26 -24.02 4.63 2.05
N ASP A 27 -24.52 3.77 2.92
CA ASP A 27 -25.92 3.77 3.37
C ASP A 27 -26.11 4.56 4.69
N GLY A 28 -25.08 5.29 5.12
CA GLY A 28 -25.04 5.99 6.40
C GLY A 28 -24.56 5.14 7.58
N LYS A 29 -24.68 3.80 7.52
CA LYS A 29 -24.22 2.85 8.55
C LYS A 29 -22.94 2.13 8.16
N TRP A 30 -22.87 1.66 6.93
CA TRP A 30 -21.77 0.93 6.34
C TRP A 30 -21.18 1.69 5.15
N VAL A 31 -19.90 1.43 4.91
CA VAL A 31 -19.21 1.88 3.72
C VAL A 31 -18.60 0.65 3.06
N VAL A 32 -18.99 0.39 1.81
CA VAL A 32 -18.44 -0.69 0.99
C VAL A 32 -17.63 -0.06 -0.14
N LEU A 33 -16.42 -0.58 -0.35
CA LEU A 33 -15.53 -0.18 -1.44
C LEU A 33 -15.37 -1.35 -2.41
N ILE A 34 -15.63 -1.11 -3.69
CA ILE A 34 -15.54 -2.12 -4.74
C ILE A 34 -14.34 -1.75 -5.61
N PHE A 35 -13.32 -2.61 -5.61
CA PHE A 35 -12.09 -2.40 -6.37
C PHE A 35 -12.01 -3.33 -7.58
N GLU A 36 -11.18 -2.95 -8.55
CA GLU A 36 -10.79 -3.86 -9.60
C GLU A 36 -10.07 -5.07 -9.02
N ALA A 37 -10.37 -6.25 -9.56
CA ALA A 37 -9.63 -7.46 -9.24
C ALA A 37 -8.34 -7.46 -10.05
N ILE A 38 -7.21 -7.58 -9.36
CA ILE A 38 -5.89 -7.73 -10.00
C ILE A 38 -5.44 -9.18 -9.85
N ASN A 39 -4.97 -9.75 -10.95
CA ASN A 39 -4.26 -11.02 -10.93
C ASN A 39 -2.84 -10.77 -10.40
N GLY A 40 -2.71 -10.79 -9.08
CA GLY A 40 -1.46 -10.68 -8.35
C GLY A 40 -1.55 -11.41 -7.03
N HIS A 41 -0.50 -11.33 -6.22
CA HIS A 41 -0.49 -11.89 -4.88
C HIS A 41 0.03 -10.86 -3.89
N THR A 42 -0.32 -11.06 -2.62
CA THR A 42 0.33 -10.35 -1.53
C THR A 42 1.76 -10.84 -1.38
N PRO A 43 2.71 -9.98 -0.98
CA PRO A 43 4.02 -10.43 -0.51
C PRO A 43 3.89 -11.50 0.57
N GLY A 44 4.82 -12.45 0.60
CA GLY A 44 4.86 -13.48 1.64
C GLY A 44 5.10 -12.90 3.04
N ALA A 45 4.74 -13.69 4.05
CA ALA A 45 5.16 -13.47 5.43
C ALA A 45 5.83 -14.78 5.94
N PRO A 46 7.17 -14.80 6.12
CA PRO A 46 8.12 -13.70 6.03
C PRO A 46 8.39 -13.21 4.59
N TRP A 47 8.93 -12.00 4.47
CA TRP A 47 9.33 -11.43 3.17
C TRP A 47 10.57 -12.13 2.63
N ASN A 48 10.62 -12.32 1.32
CA ASN A 48 11.83 -12.74 0.59
C ASN A 48 12.36 -11.57 -0.26
N ASP A 49 13.56 -11.75 -0.82
CA ASP A 49 14.26 -10.70 -1.57
C ASP A 49 13.51 -10.30 -2.86
N GLN A 50 12.84 -11.25 -3.49
CA GLN A 50 12.07 -11.02 -4.72
C GLN A 50 10.81 -10.17 -4.45
N ASP A 51 10.06 -10.50 -3.40
CA ASP A 51 8.90 -9.72 -2.97
C ASP A 51 9.31 -8.30 -2.54
N LEU A 52 10.44 -8.17 -1.84
CA LEU A 52 10.97 -6.86 -1.45
C LEU A 52 11.34 -6.02 -2.67
N ALA A 53 12.10 -6.57 -3.62
CA ALA A 53 12.50 -5.89 -4.84
C ALA A 53 11.27 -5.42 -5.65
N ALA A 54 10.29 -6.29 -5.84
CA ALA A 54 9.06 -5.96 -6.58
C ALA A 54 8.27 -4.81 -5.93
N VAL A 55 8.20 -4.77 -4.60
CA VAL A 55 7.54 -3.66 -3.88
C VAL A 55 8.32 -2.36 -4.03
N LEU A 56 9.64 -2.38 -3.93
CA LEU A 56 10.47 -1.19 -4.10
C LEU A 56 10.36 -0.62 -5.52
N ASP A 57 10.42 -1.48 -6.55
CA ASP A 57 10.20 -1.07 -7.94
C ASP A 57 8.83 -0.41 -8.14
N ALA A 58 7.78 -0.99 -7.54
CA ALA A 58 6.43 -0.42 -7.60
C ALA A 58 6.34 0.95 -6.90
N LEU A 59 7.04 1.15 -5.78
CA LEU A 59 7.11 2.42 -5.05
C LEU A 59 7.87 3.50 -5.83
N ASP A 60 8.97 3.14 -6.49
CA ASP A 60 9.73 4.07 -7.33
C ASP A 60 8.89 4.59 -8.50
N LEU A 61 8.09 3.73 -9.12
CA LEU A 61 7.11 4.12 -10.13
C LEU A 61 6.01 5.07 -9.58
N GLN A 62 5.67 4.95 -8.30
CA GLN A 62 4.57 5.69 -7.65
C GLN A 62 4.98 7.05 -7.08
N THR A 63 6.25 7.23 -6.73
CA THR A 63 6.79 8.40 -6.03
C THR A 63 6.42 9.76 -6.65
N PRO A 64 6.39 9.94 -8.00
CA PRO A 64 5.95 11.19 -8.61
C PRO A 64 4.48 11.55 -8.35
N SER A 65 3.61 10.55 -8.15
CA SER A 65 2.15 10.70 -7.96
C SER A 65 1.77 10.94 -6.50
N MET A 66 2.53 10.37 -5.56
CA MET A 66 2.26 10.47 -4.12
C MET A 66 2.48 11.87 -3.53
N ARG A 67 3.24 12.76 -4.20
CA ARG A 67 3.43 14.17 -3.76
C ARG A 67 2.13 14.97 -3.61
N LYS A 68 1.01 14.50 -4.18
CA LYS A 68 -0.31 15.15 -4.09
C LYS A 68 -1.11 14.79 -2.82
N LEU A 69 -0.75 13.74 -2.10
CA LEU A 69 -1.44 13.30 -0.87
C LEU A 69 -0.85 14.01 0.37
N ARG A 70 -0.83 15.35 0.35
CA ARG A 70 -0.41 16.14 1.52
C ARG A 70 -1.55 16.26 2.54
N ARG A 71 -1.85 15.16 3.25
CA ARG A 71 -2.55 15.24 4.53
C ARG A 71 -1.51 15.22 5.65
N PRO A 72 -1.68 16.00 6.73
CA PRO A 72 -0.84 15.84 7.91
C PRO A 72 -0.99 14.40 8.42
N MET A 73 0.08 13.62 8.33
CA MET A 73 0.12 12.26 8.86
C MET A 73 0.14 12.34 10.38
N ARG A 74 -0.73 11.57 11.03
CA ARG A 74 -0.68 11.38 12.49
C ARG A 74 0.46 10.43 12.80
N SER A 75 1.21 10.69 13.87
CA SER A 75 2.19 9.71 14.36
C SER A 75 1.50 8.39 14.68
N VAL A 76 2.10 7.28 14.25
CA VAL A 76 1.68 5.91 14.57
C VAL A 76 2.60 5.25 15.60
N SER A 77 3.33 6.05 16.38
CA SER A 77 4.15 5.55 17.50
C SER A 77 3.33 4.60 18.40
N GLY A 78 3.78 3.34 18.50
CA GLY A 78 3.10 2.24 19.21
C GLY A 78 2.37 1.23 18.32
N PHE A 79 2.29 1.47 17.00
CA PHE A 79 1.71 0.53 16.05
C PHE A 79 2.76 -0.51 15.59
N GLY A 80 2.55 -1.77 15.96
CA GLY A 80 3.08 -2.92 15.23
C GLY A 80 4.58 -3.18 15.30
N ASP A 81 5.15 -3.36 16.50
CA ASP A 81 6.48 -3.98 16.61
C ASP A 81 6.52 -5.34 15.89
N GLU A 82 5.42 -6.09 15.93
CA GLU A 82 5.24 -7.38 15.24
C GLU A 82 5.03 -7.20 13.72
N ALA A 83 4.25 -6.19 13.30
CA ALA A 83 3.98 -5.90 11.89
C ALA A 83 5.22 -5.39 11.11
N ILE A 84 6.15 -4.72 11.80
CA ILE A 84 7.41 -4.24 11.23
C ILE A 84 8.57 -5.22 11.50
N SER A 85 8.37 -6.22 12.37
CA SER A 85 9.43 -7.16 12.77
C SER A 85 10.04 -7.94 11.59
N SER A 86 9.25 -8.30 10.57
CA SER A 86 9.76 -9.00 9.39
C SER A 86 10.69 -8.12 8.55
N TRP A 87 10.49 -6.80 8.56
CA TRP A 87 11.33 -5.84 7.83
C TRP A 87 12.70 -5.69 8.49
N ARG A 88 12.76 -5.79 9.83
CA ARG A 88 14.04 -5.75 10.59
C ARG A 88 14.94 -6.96 10.24
N GLN A 89 14.35 -8.10 9.88
CA GLN A 89 15.11 -9.30 9.52
C GLN A 89 15.81 -9.16 8.15
N LEU A 90 15.23 -8.40 7.21
CA LEU A 90 15.81 -8.13 5.89
C LEU A 90 17.07 -7.26 5.97
N ILE A 91 17.14 -6.32 6.93
CA ILE A 91 18.30 -5.43 7.13
C ILE A 91 19.52 -6.19 7.67
N CYS A 92 19.29 -7.30 8.39
CA CYS A 92 20.34 -8.06 9.06
C CYS A 92 20.83 -9.28 8.26
N ARG A 93 20.27 -9.55 7.07
CA ARG A 93 20.70 -10.68 6.24
C ARG A 93 21.92 -10.28 5.39
N PRO A 94 23.03 -11.03 5.41
CA PRO A 94 24.14 -10.77 4.51
C PRO A 94 23.68 -10.95 3.06
N ALA A 95 24.20 -10.12 2.14
CA ALA A 95 23.96 -10.32 0.71
C ALA A 95 24.51 -11.70 0.32
N GLU A 96 23.68 -12.54 -0.29
CA GLU A 96 24.13 -13.82 -0.85
C GLU A 96 24.80 -13.55 -2.21
N ASP A 97 25.96 -14.19 -2.43
CA ASP A 97 26.82 -14.08 -3.61
C ASP A 97 26.20 -14.71 -4.88
#